data_AF-A0A183JUL4-F1
#
_entry.id   AF-A0A183JUL4-F1
#
_cell.length_a   1.000
_cell.length_b   1.000
_cell.length_c   1.000
_cell.angle_alpha   90.00
_cell.angle_beta   90.00
_cell.angle_gamma   90.00
#
_symmetry.space_group_name_H-M   'P 1'
#
loop_
_entity.id
_entity.type
_entity.pdbx_description
1 polymer ?
#
loop_
_entity_poly.entity_id
_entity_poly.type
_entity_poly.pdbx_seq_one_letter_code
_entity_poly.pdbx_strand_id
1 'polypeptide(L)'
;MEPGMEKLDIHSTSEAFEDYVERFELWTMTKEDDEGGNIVAHFLTFIEKEAHSLLRTLAMPEKPISLPYTALKELLLDYVNYTNF
;
A
#
# COMPACT_ATOMS: atom_id res chain seq x y z
N MET A 1 -13.27 -1.33 19.58
CA MET A 1 -13.10 -1.24 18.12
C MET A 1 -11.73 -0.62 17.93
N GLU A 2 -10.71 -1.43 17.61
CA GLU A 2 -9.44 -0.84 17.19
C GLU A 2 -9.72 0.00 15.94
N PRO A 3 -9.24 1.25 15.83
CA PRO A 3 -9.32 1.99 14.57
C PRO A 3 -8.40 1.29 13.57
N GLY A 4 -8.93 0.28 12.88
CA GLY A 4 -8.25 -0.37 11.77
C GLY A 4 -8.17 0.58 10.60
N MET A 5 -7.01 0.64 9.94
CA MET A 5 -6.85 1.39 8.71
C MET A 5 -7.88 0.92 7.67
N GLU A 6 -8.43 1.85 6.89
CA GLU A 6 -9.25 1.48 5.73
C GLU A 6 -8.40 0.74 4.68
N LYS A 7 -9.05 0.00 3.78
CA LYS A 7 -8.34 -0.65 2.69
C LYS A 7 -8.09 0.34 1.56
N LEU A 8 -6.94 0.23 0.91
CA LEU A 8 -6.62 1.04 -0.25
C LEU A 8 -7.40 0.54 -1.48
N ASP A 9 -8.27 1.41 -1.98
CA ASP A 9 -8.94 1.26 -3.27
C ASP A 9 -8.05 1.84 -4.38
N ILE A 10 -7.74 1.01 -5.40
CA ILE A 10 -6.84 1.41 -6.50
C ILE A 10 -7.54 2.14 -7.65
N HIS A 11 -8.87 2.26 -7.59
CA HIS A 11 -9.66 3.07 -8.51
C HIS A 11 -9.82 4.51 -8.02
N SER A 12 -9.29 4.80 -6.83
CA SER A 12 -9.26 6.13 -6.25
C SER A 12 -8.40 7.07 -7.08
N THR A 13 -8.63 8.37 -6.94
CA THR A 13 -7.78 9.38 -7.58
C THR A 13 -6.37 9.33 -7.00
N SER A 14 -5.38 9.86 -7.74
CA SER A 14 -4.01 9.99 -7.23
C SER A 14 -3.98 10.75 -5.90
N GLU A 15 -4.76 11.83 -5.78
CA GLU A 15 -4.90 12.62 -4.55
C GLU A 15 -5.41 11.75 -3.38
N ALA A 16 -6.44 10.94 -3.60
CA ALA A 16 -6.99 10.06 -2.56
C ALA A 16 -6.03 8.92 -2.19
N PHE A 17 -5.25 8.41 -3.16
CA PHE A 17 -4.19 7.45 -2.90
C PHE A 17 -3.08 8.06 -2.03
N GLU A 18 -2.62 9.27 -2.36
CA GLU A 18 -1.57 9.97 -1.60
C GLU A 18 -2.04 10.32 -0.18
N ASP A 19 -3.27 10.80 -0.02
CA ASP A 19 -3.90 11.03 1.29
C ASP A 19 -3.98 9.74 2.12
N TYR A 20 -4.39 8.63 1.50
CA TYR A 20 -4.41 7.33 2.16
C TYR A 20 -3.02 6.92 2.66
N VAL A 21 -2.01 7.05 1.81
CA VAL A 21 -0.63 6.69 2.14
C VAL A 21 -0.12 7.53 3.31
N GLU A 22 -0.36 8.83 3.32
CA GLU A 22 0.04 9.71 4.43
C GLU A 22 -0.61 9.26 5.75
N ARG A 23 -1.92 8.96 5.71
CA ARG A 23 -2.64 8.42 6.87
C ARG A 23 -2.09 7.07 7.31
N PHE A 24 -1.72 6.20 6.37
CA PHE A 24 -1.13 4.89 6.67
C PHE A 24 0.23 5.04 7.35
N GLU A 25 1.12 5.89 6.82
CA GLU A 25 2.43 6.16 7.42
C GLU A 25 2.30 6.70 8.85
N LEU A 26 1.37 7.64 9.07
CA LEU A 26 1.06 8.16 10.41
C LEU A 26 0.54 7.05 11.35
N TRP A 27 -0.40 6.22 10.87
CA TRP A 27 -0.92 5.10 11.64
C TRP A 27 0.20 4.12 12.01
N THR A 28 1.10 3.80 11.08
CA THR A 28 2.26 2.93 11.36
C THR A 28 3.18 3.51 12.42
N MET A 29 3.44 4.83 12.38
CA MET A 29 4.30 5.52 13.37
C MET A 29 3.69 5.56 14.77
N THR A 30 2.35 5.64 14.86
CA THR A 30 1.64 5.65 16.15
C THR A 30 1.47 4.27 16.77
N LYS A 31 1.65 3.19 16.00
CA LYS A 31 1.73 1.85 16.54
C LYS A 31 3.14 1.64 17.04
N GLU A 32 3.34 1.93 18.33
CA GLU A 32 4.58 1.68 19.06
C GLU A 32 5.14 0.31 18.64
N ASP A 33 6.40 0.33 18.18
CA ASP A 33 7.19 -0.66 17.43
C ASP A 33 7.35 -2.05 18.10
N ASP A 34 6.32 -2.60 18.73
CA ASP A 34 6.35 -3.90 19.43
C ASP A 34 6.14 -5.07 18.46
N GLU A 35 5.49 -4.81 17.33
CA GLU A 35 5.32 -5.77 16.25
C GLU A 35 6.31 -5.42 15.14
N GLY A 36 7.50 -6.02 15.17
CA GLY A 36 8.54 -5.92 14.13
C GLY A 36 8.12 -6.45 12.74
N GLY A 37 6.83 -6.34 12.42
CA GLY A 37 6.26 -6.55 11.11
C GLY A 37 6.79 -5.52 10.14
N ASN A 38 7.34 -6.00 9.04
CA ASN A 38 7.79 -5.17 7.94
C ASN A 38 6.63 -4.25 7.49
N ILE A 39 6.83 -2.92 7.47
CA ILE A 39 5.85 -1.93 6.96
C ILE A 39 5.23 -2.35 5.62
N VAL A 40 5.99 -3.04 4.76
CA VAL A 40 5.53 -3.62 3.51
C VAL A 40 4.47 -4.69 3.76
N ALA A 41 4.64 -5.58 4.73
CA ALA A 41 3.65 -6.61 5.08
C ALA A 41 2.36 -6.00 5.64
N HIS A 42 2.47 -4.94 6.44
CA HIS A 42 1.30 -4.19 6.92
C HIS A 42 0.58 -3.56 5.73
N PHE A 43 1.30 -2.85 4.87
CA PHE A 43 0.72 -2.22 3.68
C PHE A 43 0.02 -3.25 2.78
N LEU A 44 0.66 -4.38 2.50
CA LEU A 44 0.07 -5.49 1.72
C LEU A 44 -1.21 -6.10 2.35
N THR A 45 -1.42 -5.94 3.66
CA THR A 45 -2.64 -6.40 4.34
C THR A 45 -3.82 -5.46 4.09
N PHE A 46 -3.54 -4.17 3.91
CA PHE A 46 -4.56 -3.15 3.71
C PHE A 46 -4.83 -2.83 2.25
N ILE A 47 -3.98 -3.22 1.31
CA ILE A 47 -4.34 -3.10 -0.11
C ILE A 47 -5.42 -4.11 -0.51
N GLU A 48 -6.25 -3.73 -1.48
CA GLU A 48 -7.25 -4.65 -2.03
C GLU A 48 -6.63 -5.81 -2.81
N LYS A 49 -7.43 -6.88 -3.01
CA LYS A 49 -6.99 -8.08 -3.75
C LYS A 49 -6.52 -7.75 -5.17
N GLU A 50 -7.15 -6.76 -5.81
CA GLU A 50 -6.78 -6.33 -7.15
C GLU A 50 -5.40 -5.67 -7.14
N ALA A 51 -5.16 -4.74 -6.21
CA ALA A 51 -3.86 -4.11 -5.99
C ALA A 51 -2.76 -5.14 -5.71
N HIS A 52 -3.06 -6.16 -4.89
CA HIS A 52 -2.13 -7.23 -4.59
C HIS A 52 -1.82 -8.11 -5.81
N SER A 53 -2.82 -8.41 -6.65
CA SER A 53 -2.62 -9.13 -7.91
C SER A 53 -1.82 -8.30 -8.93
N LEU A 54 -2.06 -7.00 -8.98
CA LEU A 54 -1.31 -6.05 -9.79
C LEU A 54 0.16 -6.02 -9.35
N LEU A 55 0.43 -5.88 -8.05
CA LEU A 55 1.79 -5.96 -7.52
C LEU A 55 2.47 -7.27 -7.87
N ARG A 56 1.79 -8.41 -7.79
CA ARG A 56 2.36 -9.69 -8.21
C ARG A 56 2.73 -9.72 -9.71
N THR A 57 2.02 -8.97 -10.53
CA THR A 57 2.25 -8.86 -11.98
C THR A 57 3.37 -7.85 -12.29
N LEU A 58 3.38 -6.70 -11.63
CA LEU A 58 4.33 -5.60 -11.85
C LEU A 58 5.68 -5.84 -11.14
N ALA A 59 5.67 -6.37 -9.91
CA ALA A 59 6.84 -6.58 -9.06
C ALA A 59 7.58 -7.90 -9.31
N MET A 60 7.33 -8.55 -10.44
CA MET A 60 7.77 -9.92 -10.76
C MET A 60 7.12 -10.99 -9.87
N PRO A 61 6.99 -12.25 -10.35
CA PRO A 61 6.31 -13.31 -9.61
C PRO A 61 7.02 -13.78 -8.33
N GLU A 62 8.23 -13.31 -8.03
CA GLU A 62 9.11 -13.89 -7.01
C GLU A 62 8.78 -13.44 -5.58
N LYS A 63 8.50 -12.15 -5.31
CA LYS A 63 7.95 -11.67 -4.01
C LYS A 63 7.70 -10.16 -3.98
N PRO A 64 6.44 -9.69 -3.94
CA PRO A 64 6.14 -8.26 -3.68
C PRO A 64 6.60 -7.81 -2.28
N ILE A 65 6.72 -8.73 -1.31
CA ILE A 65 7.18 -8.46 0.07
C ILE A 65 8.69 -8.12 0.12
N SER A 66 9.44 -8.44 -0.94
CA SER A 66 10.86 -8.14 -1.05
C SER A 66 11.14 -6.76 -1.65
N LEU A 67 10.11 -6.08 -2.17
CA LEU A 67 10.24 -4.70 -2.61
C LEU A 67 10.41 -3.76 -1.41
N PRO A 68 11.28 -2.73 -1.52
CA PRO A 68 11.25 -1.65 -0.56
C PRO A 68 9.89 -0.92 -0.64
N TYR A 69 9.40 -0.46 0.51
CA TYR A 69 8.12 0.24 0.63
C TYR A 69 7.99 1.41 -0.36
N THR A 70 9.07 2.17 -0.55
CA THR A 70 9.10 3.29 -1.50
C THR A 70 8.83 2.85 -2.94
N ALA A 71 9.46 1.76 -3.41
CA ALA A 71 9.22 1.24 -4.75
C ALA A 71 7.78 0.71 -4.90
N LEU A 72 7.23 0.10 -3.85
CA LEU A 72 5.87 -0.42 -3.86
C LEU A 72 4.83 0.72 -3.91
N LYS A 73 5.08 1.82 -3.18
CA LYS A 73 4.30 3.05 -3.26
C LYS A 73 4.34 3.66 -4.67
N GLU A 74 5.54 3.84 -5.22
CA GLU A 74 5.70 4.44 -6.56
C GLU A 74 5.03 3.60 -7.66
N LEU A 75 5.14 2.27 -7.60
CA LEU A 75 4.49 1.37 -8.55
C LEU A 75 2.96 1.51 -8.55
N LEU A 76 2.36 1.61 -7.36
CA LEU A 76 0.91 1.78 -7.24
C LEU A 76 0.47 3.18 -7.64
N LEU A 77 1.23 4.22 -7.28
CA LEU A 77 0.94 5.59 -7.69
C LEU A 77 1.00 5.75 -9.21
N ASP A 78 1.99 5.16 -9.87
CA ASP A 78 2.11 5.15 -11.33
C ASP A 78 0.88 4.48 -11.98
N TYR A 79 0.44 3.34 -11.44
CA TYR A 79 -0.77 2.67 -11.90
C TYR A 79 -2.03 3.52 -11.71
N VAL A 80 -2.23 4.10 -10.52
CA VAL A 80 -3.38 4.96 -10.22
C VAL A 80 -3.42 6.15 -11.17
N ASN A 81 -2.28 6.77 -11.46
CA ASN A 81 -2.18 7.84 -12.44
C ASN A 81 -2.47 7.35 -13.88
N TYR A 82 -2.05 6.13 -14.22
CA TYR A 82 -2.33 5.53 -15.52
C TYR A 82 -3.82 5.17 -15.70
N THR A 83 -4.53 4.76 -14.66
CA THR A 83 -5.94 4.35 -14.77
C THR A 83 -6.95 5.47 -14.53
N ASN A 84 -6.55 6.59 -13.93
CA ASN A 84 -7.37 7.79 -13.80
C ASN A 84 -7.35 8.59 -15.13
N PHE A 85 -8.11 8.11 -16.12
CA PHE A 85 -8.40 8.81 -17.38
C PHE A 85 -9.80 9.42 -17.41
#